data_AF-A0A951KWR8-F1
#
_entry.id   AF-A0A951KWR8-F1
#
_cell.length_a   1.000
_cell.length_b   1.000
_cell.length_c   1.000
_cell.angle_alpha   90.00
_cell.angle_beta   90.00
_cell.angle_gamma   90.00
#
_symmetry.space_group_name_H-M   'P 1'
#
loop_
_entity.id
_entity.type
_entity.pdbx_description
1 polymer ?
#
loop_
_entity_poly.entity_id
_entity_poly.type
_entity_poly.pdbx_seq_one_letter_code
_entity_poly.pdbx_strand_id
1 'polypeptide(L)'
;MHGVVILAIKGLLGGTLVLAFALLSQGLEPKRFAGLLSAAPAVALAGLAVTLLDKGAHEAHQAAAGMVAGGVGMTAYAAAVIPLLKRARAPVASMAALGVWAVVAALVAVPLLAA
;
A
#
# COMPACT_ATOMS: atom_id res chain seq x y z
N MET A 1 20.01 -8.76 19.31
CA MET A 1 19.78 -7.38 19.78
C MET A 1 19.33 -6.45 18.64
N HIS A 2 20.06 -6.35 17.53
CA HIS A 2 19.72 -5.45 16.40
C HIS A 2 18.30 -5.65 15.81
N GLY A 3 17.85 -6.88 15.56
CA GLY A 3 16.54 -7.13 14.95
C GLY A 3 15.35 -6.71 15.81
N VAL A 4 15.45 -6.84 17.13
CA VAL A 4 14.38 -6.42 18.08
C VAL A 4 14.27 -4.90 18.10
N VAL A 5 15.40 -4.18 18.06
CA VAL A 5 15.43 -2.72 18.00
C VAL A 5 14.80 -2.21 16.70
N ILE A 6 15.10 -2.84 15.56
CA ILE A 6 14.50 -2.49 14.27
C ILE A 6 12.98 -2.72 14.29
N LEU A 7 12.51 -3.82 14.87
CA LEU A 7 11.08 -4.12 14.96
C LEU A 7 10.36 -3.13 15.88
N ALA A 8 10.98 -2.77 17.01
CA ALA A 8 10.47 -1.75 17.93
C ALA A 8 10.37 -0.38 17.25
N ILE A 9 11.39 0.01 16.47
CA ILE A 9 11.40 1.27 15.70
C ILE A 9 10.31 1.26 14.62
N LYS A 10 10.13 0.15 13.88
CA LYS A 10 9.02 0.01 12.91
C LYS A 10 7.67 0.17 13.57
N GLY A 11 7.47 -0.44 14.74
CA GLY A 11 6.23 -0.31 15.51
C GLY A 11 5.98 1.12 16.00
N LEU A 12 7.02 1.79 16.51
CA LEU A 12 6.94 3.17 16.99
C LEU A 12 6.66 4.16 15.86
N LEU A 13 7.42 4.09 14.76
CA LEU A 13 7.22 4.95 13.58
C LEU A 13 5.87 4.68 12.91
N GLY A 14 5.46 3.41 12.81
CA GLY A 14 4.15 3.04 12.30
C GLY A 14 3.05 3.62 13.18
N GLY A 15 3.13 3.41 14.50
CA GLY A 15 2.13 3.88 15.46
C GLY A 15 2.00 5.40 15.53
N THR A 16 3.11 6.14 15.57
CA THR A 16 3.08 7.61 15.59
C THR A 16 2.50 8.18 14.32
N LEU A 17 2.83 7.59 13.17
CA LEU A 17 2.32 8.03 11.89
C LEU A 17 0.83 7.67 11.73
N VAL A 18 0.38 6.50 12.21
CA VAL A 18 -1.04 6.12 12.31
C VAL A 18 -1.83 7.16 13.10
N LEU A 19 -1.30 7.57 14.26
CA LEU A 19 -1.88 8.63 15.12
C LEU A 19 -1.94 9.98 14.39
N ALA A 20 -0.86 10.40 13.72
CA ALA A 20 -0.82 11.66 12.97
C ALA A 20 -1.87 11.70 11.83
N PHE A 21 -1.96 10.63 11.04
CA PHE A 21 -2.99 10.52 10.00
C PHE A 21 -4.41 10.44 10.59
N ALA A 22 -4.58 9.92 11.82
CA ALA A 22 -5.89 9.80 12.45
C ALA A 22 -6.39 11.17 12.88
N LEU A 23 -5.49 12.00 13.42
CA LEU A 23 -5.78 13.39 13.75
C LEU A 23 -6.07 14.22 12.48
N LEU A 24 -5.26 14.05 11.42
CA LEU A 24 -5.46 14.78 10.16
C LEU A 24 -6.82 14.45 9.51
N SER A 25 -7.17 13.18 9.50
CA SER A 25 -8.40 12.68 8.89
C SER A 25 -9.66 12.91 9.73
N GLN A 26 -9.54 13.11 11.05
CA GLN A 26 -10.67 13.61 11.86
C GLN A 26 -11.12 15.01 11.43
N GLY A 27 -10.20 15.82 10.87
CA GLY A 27 -10.50 17.13 10.29
C GLY A 27 -11.09 17.06 8.87
N LEU A 28 -11.14 15.89 8.24
CA LEU A 28 -11.65 15.68 6.89
C LEU A 28 -12.97 14.90 6.94
N GLU A 29 -14.08 15.53 6.55
CA GLU A 29 -15.32 14.80 6.31
C GLU A 29 -15.30 14.16 4.92
N PRO A 30 -15.76 12.90 4.77
CA PRO A 30 -16.37 12.01 5.77
C PRO A 30 -15.38 11.23 6.66
N LYS A 31 -15.73 11.06 7.95
CA LYS A 31 -14.94 10.39 9.01
C LYS A 31 -14.49 8.95 8.73
N ARG A 32 -15.05 8.30 7.70
CA ARG A 32 -14.64 6.95 7.24
C ARG A 32 -13.24 6.93 6.65
N PHE A 33 -12.75 8.07 6.17
CA PHE A 33 -11.39 8.20 5.66
C PHE A 33 -10.32 8.11 6.76
N ALA A 34 -10.69 8.27 8.03
CA ALA A 34 -9.73 8.20 9.12
C ALA A 34 -9.09 6.83 9.29
N GLY A 35 -9.89 5.76 9.29
CA GLY A 35 -9.35 4.40 9.35
C GLY A 35 -8.57 4.02 8.08
N LEU A 36 -9.07 4.43 6.90
CA LEU A 36 -8.48 4.10 5.60
C LEU A 36 -7.12 4.78 5.37
N LEU A 37 -7.00 6.06 5.71
CA LEU A 37 -5.77 6.85 5.51
C LEU A 37 -4.75 6.67 6.63
N SER A 38 -5.17 6.28 7.84
CA SER A 38 -4.23 6.03 8.94
C SER A 38 -3.51 4.70 8.89
N ALA A 39 -4.15 3.63 8.43
CA ALA A 39 -3.56 2.30 8.59
C ALA A 39 -2.57 1.98 7.46
N ALA A 40 -3.01 2.04 6.20
CA ALA A 40 -2.20 1.57 5.08
C ALA A 40 -1.04 2.53 4.70
N PRO A 41 -1.27 3.85 4.51
CA PRO A 41 -0.20 4.80 4.21
C PRO A 41 0.84 4.96 5.32
N ALA A 42 0.41 4.94 6.59
CA ALA A 42 1.33 5.12 7.72
C ALA A 42 2.30 3.94 7.86
N VAL A 43 1.79 2.71 7.75
CA VAL A 43 2.64 1.51 7.80
C VAL A 43 3.59 1.47 6.60
N ALA A 44 3.13 1.88 5.41
CA ALA A 44 3.97 1.97 4.23
C ALA A 44 5.13 2.97 4.41
N LEU A 45 4.84 4.18 4.89
CA LEU A 45 5.85 5.23 5.11
C LEU A 45 6.84 4.88 6.23
N ALA A 46 6.35 4.32 7.34
CA ALA A 46 7.22 3.84 8.41
C ALA A 46 8.14 2.69 7.93
N GLY A 47 7.58 1.76 7.14
CA GLY A 47 8.34 0.68 6.52
C GLY A 47 9.42 1.20 5.56
N LEU A 48 9.09 2.19 4.74
CA LEU A 48 10.02 2.86 3.81
C LEU A 48 11.14 3.60 4.55
N ALA A 49 10.81 4.35 5.60
CA ALA A 49 11.80 5.07 6.41
C ALA A 49 12.81 4.10 7.04
N VAL A 50 12.34 2.98 7.61
CA VAL A 50 13.25 1.97 8.16
C VAL A 50 14.06 1.27 7.07
N THR A 51 13.46 0.98 5.91
CA THR A 51 14.18 0.38 4.77
C THR A 51 15.29 1.30 4.27
N LEU A 52 15.01 2.61 4.18
CA LEU A 52 15.99 3.61 3.78
C LEU A 52 17.17 3.69 4.76
N LEU A 53 16.90 3.63 6.07
CA LEU A 53 17.93 3.70 7.11
C LEU A 53 18.74 2.40 7.26
N ASP A 54 18.12 1.24 7.06
CA ASP A 54 18.75 -0.08 7.29
C ASP A 54 19.42 -0.64 6.03
N LYS A 55 18.76 -0.49 4.87
CA LYS A 55 19.18 -1.08 3.60
C LYS A 55 19.65 -0.08 2.54
N GLY A 56 19.44 1.21 2.78
CA GLY A 56 19.88 2.28 1.87
C GLY A 56 18.87 2.64 0.76
N ALA A 57 19.25 3.63 -0.03
CA ALA A 57 18.34 4.28 -0.99
C ALA A 57 17.86 3.37 -2.12
N HIS A 58 18.70 2.44 -2.59
CA HIS A 58 18.32 1.55 -3.70
C HIS A 58 17.18 0.60 -3.31
N GLU A 59 17.28 -0.04 -2.14
CA GLU A 59 16.25 -0.94 -1.61
C GLU A 59 14.97 -0.17 -1.25
N ALA A 60 15.10 1.05 -0.73
CA ALA A 60 13.96 1.93 -0.47
C ALA A 60 13.24 2.33 -1.76
N HIS A 61 13.97 2.62 -2.84
CA HIS A 61 13.39 2.92 -4.15
C HIS A 61 12.60 1.73 -4.71
N GLN A 62 13.18 0.52 -4.67
CA GLN A 62 12.47 -0.70 -5.10
C GLN A 62 11.19 -0.93 -4.27
N ALA A 63 11.26 -0.74 -2.95
CA ALA A 63 10.11 -0.86 -2.07
C ALA A 63 9.02 0.18 -2.40
N ALA A 64 9.41 1.44 -2.64
CA ALA A 64 8.48 2.51 -3.01
C ALA A 64 7.81 2.23 -4.37
N ALA A 65 8.59 1.82 -5.38
CA ALA A 65 8.08 1.45 -6.69
C ALA A 65 7.04 0.32 -6.59
N GLY A 66 7.33 -0.72 -5.79
CA GLY A 66 6.40 -1.82 -5.52
C GLY A 66 5.10 -1.35 -4.84
N MET A 67 5.19 -0.45 -3.87
CA MET A 67 4.02 0.12 -3.19
C MET A 67 3.13 0.92 -4.15
N VAL A 68 3.73 1.76 -5.02
CA VAL A 68 3.00 2.55 -6.02
C VAL A 68 2.32 1.63 -7.04
N ALA A 69 3.06 0.66 -7.61
CA ALA A 69 2.53 -0.28 -8.58
C ALA A 69 1.38 -1.13 -8.00
N GLY A 70 1.54 -1.63 -6.77
CA GLY A 70 0.49 -2.38 -6.07
C GLY A 70 -0.76 -1.53 -5.78
N GLY A 71 -0.58 -0.25 -5.45
CA GLY A 71 -1.66 0.72 -5.25
C GLY A 71 -2.48 0.95 -6.52
N VAL A 72 -1.81 1.22 -7.65
CA VAL A 72 -2.48 1.38 -8.95
C VAL A 72 -3.20 0.10 -9.37
N GLY A 73 -2.57 -1.06 -9.17
CA GLY A 73 -3.20 -2.35 -9.39
C GLY A 73 -4.48 -2.52 -8.55
N MET A 74 -4.46 -2.11 -7.28
CA MET A 74 -5.61 -2.23 -6.37
C MET A 74 -6.78 -1.33 -6.78
N THR A 75 -6.49 -0.13 -7.29
CA THR A 75 -7.51 0.73 -7.89
C THR A 75 -8.13 0.07 -9.12
N ALA A 76 -7.32 -0.54 -9.99
CA ALA A 76 -7.82 -1.27 -11.15
C ALA A 76 -8.66 -2.49 -10.77
N TYR A 77 -8.24 -3.26 -9.75
CA TYR A 77 -9.03 -4.34 -9.16
C TYR A 77 -10.41 -3.86 -8.71
N ALA A 78 -10.45 -2.80 -7.91
CA ALA A 78 -11.68 -2.26 -7.34
C ALA A 78 -12.63 -1.74 -8.44
N ALA A 79 -12.09 -1.17 -9.52
CA ALA A 79 -12.88 -0.76 -10.67
C ALA A 79 -13.38 -1.95 -11.51
N ALA A 80 -12.54 -2.98 -11.71
CA ALA A 80 -12.85 -4.13 -12.56
C ALA A 80 -13.83 -5.11 -11.91
N VAL A 81 -13.79 -5.28 -10.58
CA VAL A 81 -14.64 -6.25 -9.88
C VAL A 81 -16.13 -5.89 -9.97
N ILE A 82 -16.48 -4.60 -10.06
CA ILE A 82 -17.87 -4.13 -10.18
C ILE A 82 -18.56 -4.65 -11.45
N PRO A 83 -18.05 -4.44 -12.67
CA PRO A 83 -18.64 -4.99 -13.88
C PRO A 83 -18.48 -6.52 -13.98
N LEU A 84 -17.43 -7.12 -13.41
CA LEU A 84 -17.23 -8.57 -13.39
C LEU A 84 -18.30 -9.28 -12.56
N LEU A 85 -18.66 -8.74 -11.40
CA LEU A 85 -19.73 -9.28 -10.54
C LEU A 85 -21.12 -9.22 -11.19
N LYS A 86 -21.34 -8.28 -12.11
CA LYS A 86 -22.60 -8.22 -12.89
C LYS A 86 -22.71 -9.35 -13.92
N ARG A 87 -21.58 -9.96 -14.31
CA ARG A 87 -21.48 -10.93 -15.42
C ARG A 87 -21.14 -12.35 -14.98
N ALA A 88 -20.62 -12.52 -13.76
CA ALA A 88 -20.15 -13.81 -13.26
C ALA A 88 -20.44 -13.99 -11.76
N ARG A 89 -20.33 -15.23 -11.29
CA ARG A 89 -20.43 -15.55 -9.85
C ARG A 89 -19.25 -14.94 -9.08
N ALA A 90 -19.50 -14.58 -7.82
CA ALA A 90 -18.53 -13.94 -6.93
C ALA A 90 -17.09 -14.52 -6.98
N PRO A 91 -16.85 -15.85 -6.88
CA PRO A 91 -15.48 -16.37 -6.91
C PRO A 91 -14.77 -16.15 -8.25
N VAL A 92 -15.49 -16.25 -9.36
CA VAL A 92 -14.92 -16.08 -10.71
C VAL A 92 -14.60 -14.61 -10.97
N ALA A 93 -15.50 -13.71 -10.57
CA ALA A 93 -15.31 -12.27 -10.68
C ALA A 93 -14.09 -11.79 -9.88
N SER A 94 -13.95 -12.28 -8.63
CA SER A 94 -12.79 -11.95 -7.78
C SER A 94 -11.48 -12.50 -8.36
N MET A 95 -11.47 -13.73 -8.87
CA MET A 95 -10.27 -14.32 -9.47
C MET A 95 -9.83 -13.57 -10.74
N ALA A 96 -10.79 -13.18 -11.59
CA ALA A 96 -10.51 -12.37 -12.78
C ALA A 96 -10.01 -10.97 -12.42
N ALA A 97 -10.60 -10.34 -11.40
CA ALA A 97 -10.15 -9.04 -10.92
C ALA A 97 -8.73 -9.12 -10.32
N LEU A 98 -8.36 -10.21 -9.62
CA LEU A 98 -6.98 -10.45 -9.18
C LEU A 98 -6.01 -10.56 -10.36
N GLY A 99 -6.44 -11.15 -11.48
CA GLY A 99 -5.67 -11.12 -12.74
C GLY A 99 -5.44 -9.69 -13.24
N VAL A 100 -6.47 -8.84 -13.22
CA VAL A 100 -6.35 -7.42 -13.59
C VAL A 100 -5.37 -6.69 -12.67
N TRP A 101 -5.45 -6.92 -11.35
CA TRP A 101 -4.50 -6.38 -10.38
C TRP A 101 -3.06 -6.73 -10.74
N ALA A 102 -2.78 -8.02 -10.97
CA ALA A 102 -1.43 -8.51 -11.24
C ALA A 102 -0.87 -7.92 -12.55
N VAL A 103 -1.69 -7.85 -13.60
CA VAL A 103 -1.29 -7.28 -14.89
C VAL A 103 -0.98 -5.79 -14.76
N VAL A 104 -1.87 -5.02 -14.14
CA VAL A 104 -1.68 -3.57 -13.98
C VAL A 104 -0.49 -3.27 -13.08
N ALA A 105 -0.34 -3.99 -11.97
CA ALA A 105 0.80 -3.84 -11.08
C ALA A 105 2.12 -4.16 -11.80
N ALA A 106 2.18 -5.24 -12.59
CA ALA A 106 3.37 -5.58 -13.36
C ALA A 106 3.70 -4.49 -14.41
N LEU A 107 2.71 -4.02 -15.16
CA LEU A 107 2.90 -2.97 -16.18
C LEU A 107 3.41 -1.66 -15.59
N VAL A 108 2.98 -1.30 -14.38
CA VAL A 108 3.44 -0.09 -13.68
C VAL A 108 4.79 -0.30 -12.99
N ALA A 109 5.05 -1.50 -12.46
CA ALA A 109 6.31 -1.80 -11.76
C ALA A 109 7.51 -1.82 -12.72
N VAL A 110 7.37 -2.39 -13.92
CA VAL A 110 8.47 -2.50 -14.90
C VAL A 110 9.17 -1.16 -15.19
N PRO A 111 8.46 -0.08 -15.57
CA PRO A 111 9.11 1.21 -15.82
C PRO A 111 9.64 1.86 -14.54
N LEU A 112 8.96 1.70 -13.39
CA LEU A 112 9.40 2.29 -12.12
C LEU A 112 10.68 1.65 -11.57
N LEU A 113 10.88 0.35 -11.81
CA LEU A 113 12.08 -0.36 -11.40
C LEU A 113 13.24 -0.17 -12.38
N ALA A 114 12.94 0.23 -13.63
CA ALA A 114 13.95 0.53 -14.65
C ALA A 114 14.48 1.98 -14.59
N ALA A 115 13.83 2.86 -13.82
CA ALA A 115 14.21 4.25 -13.58
C ALA A 115 15.08 4.40 -12.34
#